data_AF-A0A936ZM43-F1
#
_entry.id   AF-A0A936ZM43-F1
#
_cell.length_a   1.000
_cell.length_b   1.000
_cell.length_c   1.000
_cell.angle_alpha   90.00
_cell.angle_beta   90.00
_cell.angle_gamma   90.00
#
_symmetry.space_group_name_H-M   'P 1'
#
loop_
_entity.id
_entity.type
_entity.pdbx_description
1 polymer ?
#
loop_
_entity_poly.entity_id
_entity_poly.type
_entity_poly.pdbx_seq_one_letter_code
_entity_poly.pdbx_strand_id
1 'polypeptide(L)'
;MIVLYGIPNCDTVKKARAWLSEHHIEHHFHDFKKAGVPADRLDRWSAQLGWETLLNRRGTTWRKLDATTQARVVDAASARSLMLQEPSLIKRPVVEWSDARTTAGFDARAWQQQLAG
;
A
#
# COMPACT_ATOMS: atom_id res chain seq x y z
N MET A 1 -4.60 -7.72 -14.87
CA MET A 1 -5.53 -6.70 -14.31
C MET A 1 -4.77 -5.89 -13.28
N ILE A 2 -4.89 -4.56 -13.30
CA ILE A 2 -4.25 -3.69 -12.29
C ILE A 2 -5.21 -3.54 -11.10
N VAL A 3 -4.69 -3.66 -9.89
CA VAL A 3 -5.47 -3.47 -8.65
C VAL A 3 -4.77 -2.44 -7.76
N LEU A 4 -5.50 -1.40 -7.40
CA LEU A 4 -5.04 -0.33 -6.52
C LEU A 4 -5.70 -0.49 -5.14
N TYR A 5 -4.89 -0.59 -4.10
CA TYR A 5 -5.29 -0.82 -2.73
C TYR A 5 -5.10 0.43 -1.88
N GLY A 6 -6.08 0.77 -1.05
CA GLY A 6 -5.95 1.89 -0.14
C GLY A 6 -7.24 2.26 0.57
N ILE A 7 -7.38 3.53 0.91
CA ILE A 7 -8.62 4.10 1.46
C ILE A 7 -9.08 5.26 0.57
N PRO A 8 -10.39 5.49 0.41
CA PRO A 8 -10.90 6.51 -0.50
C PRO A 8 -10.52 7.94 -0.06
N ASN A 9 -10.42 8.16 1.25
CA ASN A 9 -10.09 9.46 1.84
C ASN A 9 -8.58 9.61 2.11
N CYS A 10 -7.76 9.33 1.09
CA CYS A 10 -6.32 9.59 1.11
C CYS A 10 -5.93 10.31 -0.17
N ASP A 11 -5.29 11.48 -0.07
CA ASP A 11 -4.99 12.31 -1.24
C ASP A 11 -4.05 11.62 -2.22
N THR A 12 -3.06 10.86 -1.72
CA THR A 12 -2.16 10.07 -2.57
C THR A 12 -2.91 8.98 -3.34
N VAL A 13 -3.89 8.32 -2.70
CA VAL A 13 -4.75 7.30 -3.36
C VAL A 13 -5.64 7.96 -4.43
N LYS A 14 -6.22 9.13 -4.13
CA LYS A 14 -7.02 9.89 -5.09
C LYS A 14 -6.19 10.31 -6.31
N LYS A 15 -4.99 10.86 -6.10
CA LYS A 15 -4.05 11.24 -7.16
C LYS A 15 -3.66 10.03 -8.03
N ALA A 16 -3.35 8.91 -7.41
CA ALA A 16 -3.00 7.69 -8.11
C ALA A 16 -4.14 7.15 -8.99
N ARG A 17 -5.37 7.14 -8.47
CA ARG A 17 -6.56 6.75 -9.25
C ARG A 17 -6.84 7.71 -10.40
N ALA A 18 -6.74 9.02 -10.15
CA ALA A 18 -6.91 10.04 -11.18
C ALA A 18 -5.90 9.85 -12.31
N TRP A 19 -4.62 9.64 -11.96
CA TRP A 19 -3.56 9.39 -12.94
C TRP A 19 -3.84 8.15 -13.80
N LEU A 20 -4.24 7.03 -13.19
CA LEU A 20 -4.59 5.82 -13.96
C LEU A 20 -5.77 6.10 -14.92
N SER A 21 -6.79 6.80 -14.47
CA SER A 21 -7.93 7.18 -15.32
C SER A 21 -7.53 8.13 -16.45
N GLU A 22 -6.70 9.13 -16.18
CA GLU A 22 -6.19 10.11 -17.18
C GLU A 22 -5.36 9.44 -18.26
N HIS A 23 -4.64 8.37 -17.91
CA HIS A 23 -3.86 7.56 -18.84
C HIS A 23 -4.66 6.41 -19.48
N HIS A 24 -5.98 6.37 -19.28
CA HIS A 24 -6.88 5.32 -19.79
C HIS A 24 -6.51 3.90 -19.34
N ILE A 25 -5.97 3.77 -18.13
CA ILE A 25 -5.56 2.49 -17.54
C ILE A 25 -6.69 1.95 -16.67
N GLU A 26 -7.28 0.84 -17.13
CA GLU A 26 -8.30 0.13 -16.37
C GLU A 26 -7.71 -0.45 -15.08
N HIS A 27 -8.36 -0.16 -13.95
CA HIS A 27 -7.93 -0.62 -12.64
C HIS A 27 -9.11 -0.89 -11.71
N HIS A 28 -8.94 -1.88 -10.84
CA HIS A 28 -9.86 -2.13 -9.74
C HIS A 28 -9.39 -1.42 -8.47
N PHE A 29 -10.30 -0.82 -7.70
CA PHE A 29 -9.98 -0.21 -6.41
C PHE A 29 -10.44 -1.11 -5.25
N HIS A 30 -9.49 -1.56 -4.43
CA HIS A 30 -9.75 -2.30 -3.20
C HIS A 30 -9.71 -1.36 -1.98
N ASP A 31 -10.86 -1.16 -1.35
CA ASP A 31 -11.00 -0.29 -0.18
C ASP A 31 -10.74 -1.06 1.12
N PHE A 32 -9.62 -0.78 1.78
CA PHE A 32 -9.28 -1.37 3.07
C PHE A 32 -10.30 -1.10 4.18
N LYS A 33 -11.05 0.01 4.12
CA LYS A 33 -12.06 0.30 5.14
C LYS A 33 -13.30 -0.57 4.99
N LYS A 34 -13.62 -1.00 3.76
CA LYS A 34 -14.82 -1.79 3.47
C LYS A 34 -14.53 -3.28 3.45
N ALA A 35 -13.42 -3.68 2.83
CA ALA A 35 -13.08 -5.07 2.57
C ALA A 35 -11.92 -5.59 3.44
N GLY A 36 -11.33 -4.74 4.29
CA GLY A 36 -10.13 -5.09 5.05
C GLY A 36 -8.89 -5.22 4.15
N VAL A 37 -7.77 -5.57 4.77
CA VAL A 37 -6.52 -5.87 4.06
C VAL A 37 -6.50 -7.37 3.74
N PRO A 38 -6.35 -7.80 2.48
CA PRO A 38 -6.23 -9.21 2.17
C PRO A 38 -4.90 -9.75 2.71
N ALA A 39 -4.98 -10.74 3.60
CA ALA A 39 -3.80 -11.21 4.34
C ALA A 39 -2.78 -11.93 3.43
N ASP A 40 -3.26 -12.72 2.48
CA ASP A 40 -2.45 -13.38 1.45
C ASP A 40 -1.69 -12.37 0.58
N ARG A 41 -2.33 -11.22 0.28
CA ARG A 41 -1.73 -10.16 -0.52
C ARG A 41 -0.68 -9.41 0.26
N LEU A 42 -0.94 -9.11 1.53
CA LEU A 42 0.04 -8.46 2.40
C LEU A 42 1.35 -9.26 2.50
N ASP A 43 1.24 -10.60 2.56
CA ASP A 43 2.40 -11.49 2.56
C ASP A 43 3.19 -11.39 1.26
N ARG A 44 2.50 -11.39 0.11
CA ARG A 44 3.12 -11.23 -1.21
C ARG A 44 3.81 -9.88 -1.37
N TRP A 45 3.14 -8.80 -0.98
CA TRP A 45 3.72 -7.47 -1.08
C TRP A 45 4.96 -7.36 -0.19
N SER A 46 4.90 -7.93 1.02
CA SER A 46 6.04 -7.90 1.96
C SER A 46 7.23 -8.67 1.41
N ALA A 47 6.99 -9.80 0.72
CA ALA A 47 8.04 -10.56 0.05
C ALA A 47 8.67 -9.80 -1.13
N GLN A 48 7.89 -9.00 -1.87
CA GLN A 48 8.42 -8.24 -3.02
C GLN A 48 9.10 -6.92 -2.64
N LEU A 49 8.56 -6.21 -1.64
CA LEU A 49 8.97 -4.82 -1.31
C LEU A 49 9.76 -4.70 -0.01
N GLY A 50 9.75 -5.74 0.82
CA GLY A 50 10.10 -5.63 2.23
C GLY A 50 8.96 -5.04 3.06
N TRP A 51 8.72 -5.61 4.24
CA TRP A 51 7.69 -5.14 5.15
C TRP A 51 7.96 -3.73 5.67
N GLU A 52 9.23 -3.31 5.75
CA GLU A 52 9.65 -1.98 6.16
C GLU A 52 9.20 -0.91 5.16
N THR A 53 9.18 -1.25 3.87
CA THR A 53 8.69 -0.36 2.80
C THR A 53 7.18 -0.20 2.85
N LEU A 54 6.48 -1.28 3.20
CA LEU A 54 5.02 -1.29 3.35
C LEU A 54 4.54 -0.62 4.62
N LEU A 55 5.28 -0.74 5.71
CA LEU A 55 4.92 -0.11 6.97
C LEU A 55 5.25 1.39 6.94
N ASN A 56 4.22 2.22 6.97
CA ASN A 56 4.35 3.67 6.96
C ASN A 56 4.76 4.24 8.32
N ARG A 57 6.02 4.03 8.71
CA ARG A 57 6.63 4.59 9.93
C ARG A 57 6.69 6.13 9.94
N ARG A 58 6.59 6.76 8.75
CA ARG A 58 6.53 8.22 8.60
C ARG A 58 5.11 8.77 8.68
N GLY A 59 4.09 7.92 8.82
CA GLY A 59 2.68 8.31 8.89
C GLY A 59 2.28 8.84 10.26
N THR A 60 1.19 9.61 10.31
CA THR A 60 0.62 10.09 11.58
C THR A 60 0.08 8.94 12.42
N THR A 61 -0.49 7.89 11.81
CA THR A 61 -0.96 6.70 12.53
C THR A 61 0.18 6.04 13.31
N TRP A 62 1.35 5.83 12.69
CA TRP A 62 2.51 5.26 13.38
C TRP A 62 2.96 6.13 14.55
N ARG A 63 3.09 7.45 14.34
CA ARG A 63 3.51 8.39 15.40
C ARG A 63 2.54 8.47 16.57
N LYS A 64 1.27 8.12 16.38
CA LYS A 64 0.25 8.09 17.45
C LYS A 64 0.26 6.79 18.26
N LEU A 65 0.92 5.74 17.79
CA LEU A 65 1.09 4.51 18.55
C LEU A 65 1.99 4.78 19.76
N ASP A 66 1.69 4.13 20.88
CA ASP A 66 2.55 4.17 22.05
C ASP A 66 3.90 3.48 21.77
N ALA A 67 4.92 3.84 22.55
CA ALA A 67 6.28 3.33 22.36
C ALA A 67 6.37 1.80 22.47
N THR A 68 5.53 1.17 23.31
CA THR A 68 5.51 -0.29 23.46
C THR A 68 5.02 -0.95 22.19
N THR A 69 3.93 -0.45 21.60
CA THR A 69 3.42 -0.97 20.33
C THR A 69 4.42 -0.78 19.20
N GLN A 70 5.09 0.38 19.12
CA GLN A 70 6.14 0.60 18.12
C GLN A 70 7.33 -0.37 18.29
N ALA A 71 7.79 -0.58 19.52
CA ALA A 71 8.93 -1.45 19.84
C ALA A 71 8.65 -2.94 19.57
N ARG A 72 7.38 -3.36 19.57
CA ARG A 72 6.99 -4.74 19.23
C ARG A 72 7.17 -5.09 17.77
N VAL A 73 7.35 -4.10 16.88
CA VAL A 73 7.52 -4.32 15.45
C VAL A 73 9.00 -4.50 15.11
N VAL A 74 9.45 -5.74 15.24
CA VAL A 74 10.86 -6.13 15.10
C VAL A 74 11.16 -6.97 13.86
N ASP A 75 10.12 -7.50 13.21
CA ASP A 75 10.23 -8.40 12.07
C ASP A 75 8.97 -8.34 11.18
N ALA A 76 8.99 -9.11 10.08
CA ALA A 76 7.87 -9.18 9.15
C ALA A 76 6.57 -9.69 9.81
N ALA A 77 6.66 -10.64 10.73
CA ALA A 77 5.50 -11.25 11.36
C ALA A 77 4.76 -10.27 12.29
N SER A 78 5.52 -9.57 13.14
CA SER A 78 5.01 -8.51 14.01
C SER A 78 4.47 -7.32 13.23
N ALA A 79 5.16 -6.90 12.17
CA ALA A 79 4.68 -5.84 11.27
C ALA A 79 3.38 -6.23 10.56
N ARG A 80 3.30 -7.46 10.04
CA ARG A 80 2.10 -8.00 9.39
C ARG A 80 0.90 -7.99 10.33
N SER A 81 1.07 -8.54 11.54
CA SER A 81 -0.01 -8.58 12.54
C SER A 81 -0.57 -7.18 12.80
N LEU A 82 0.32 -6.20 12.98
CA LEU A 82 -0.08 -4.81 13.21
C LEU A 82 -0.75 -4.18 11.97
N MET A 83 -0.25 -4.42 10.76
CA MET A 83 -0.83 -3.88 9.52
C MET A 83 -2.21 -4.45 9.19
N LEU A 84 -2.49 -5.70 9.57
CA LEU A 84 -3.83 -6.29 9.44
C LEU A 84 -4.82 -5.69 10.44
N GLN A 85 -4.36 -5.39 11.65
CA GLN A 85 -5.19 -4.77 12.70
C GLN A 85 -5.48 -3.29 12.39
N GLU A 86 -4.47 -2.56 11.92
CA GLU A 86 -4.59 -1.13 11.58
C GLU A 86 -4.10 -0.88 10.15
N PRO A 87 -4.99 -1.04 9.14
CA PRO A 87 -4.67 -0.81 7.73
C PRO A 87 -4.12 0.58 7.40
N SER A 88 -4.35 1.58 8.27
CA SER A 88 -3.81 2.93 8.07
C SER A 88 -2.29 3.00 8.21
N LEU A 89 -1.68 1.98 8.82
CA LEU A 89 -0.23 1.83 8.91
C LEU A 89 0.41 1.36 7.61
N ILE A 90 -0.38 0.85 6.66
CA ILE A 90 0.15 0.46 5.35
C ILE A 90 0.38 1.73 4.50
N LYS A 91 1.53 1.79 3.84
CA LYS A 91 1.89 2.80 2.85
C LYS A 91 0.92 2.68 1.67
N ARG A 92 0.29 3.79 1.30
CA ARG A 92 -0.80 3.81 0.32
C ARG A 92 -0.51 4.78 -0.82
N PRO A 93 -0.97 4.50 -2.05
CA PRO A 93 -1.58 3.22 -2.45
C PRO A 93 -0.56 2.07 -2.49
N VAL A 94 -1.02 0.84 -2.37
CA VAL A 94 -0.28 -0.32 -2.89
C VAL A 94 -0.90 -0.66 -4.24
N VAL A 95 -0.10 -0.95 -5.26
CA VAL A 95 -0.59 -1.30 -6.60
C VAL A 95 0.01 -2.62 -7.02
N GLU A 96 -0.86 -3.59 -7.33
CA GLU A 96 -0.51 -4.79 -8.07
C GLU A 96 -0.72 -4.52 -9.56
N TRP A 97 0.35 -4.64 -10.33
CA TRP A 97 0.36 -4.41 -11.78
C TRP A 97 0.01 -5.68 -12.55
N SER A 98 -0.35 -5.54 -13.83
CA SER A 98 -0.77 -6.66 -14.68
C SER A 98 0.32 -7.72 -14.89
N ASP A 99 1.58 -7.35 -14.72
CA ASP A 99 2.77 -8.22 -14.83
C ASP A 99 3.25 -8.76 -13.46
N ALA A 100 2.38 -8.74 -12.46
CA ALA A 100 2.63 -9.20 -11.09
C ALA A 100 3.67 -8.41 -10.28
N ARG A 101 4.17 -7.28 -10.80
CA ARG A 101 4.95 -6.32 -10.01
C ARG A 101 4.06 -5.63 -8.98
N THR A 102 4.65 -5.28 -7.83
CA THR A 102 4.00 -4.49 -6.79
C THR A 102 4.74 -3.17 -6.60
N THR A 103 4.01 -2.07 -6.40
CA THR A 103 4.59 -0.78 -5.96
C THR A 103 3.85 -0.22 -4.75
N ALA A 104 4.55 0.52 -3.89
CA ALA A 104 3.97 1.17 -2.71
C ALA A 104 4.25 2.68 -2.68
N GLY A 105 3.16 3.46 -2.69
CA GLY A 105 3.17 4.90 -2.90
C GLY A 105 2.78 5.28 -4.32
N PHE A 106 2.76 6.58 -4.59
CA PHE A 106 2.47 7.14 -5.90
C PHE A 106 3.59 8.08 -6.31
N ASP A 107 4.17 7.82 -7.47
CA ASP A 107 5.10 8.68 -8.17
C ASP A 107 4.79 8.56 -9.67
N ALA A 108 4.21 9.62 -10.24
CA ALA A 108 3.77 9.64 -11.63
C ALA A 108 4.92 9.38 -12.62
N ARG A 109 6.12 9.88 -12.33
CA ARG A 109 7.28 9.69 -13.22
C ARG A 109 7.74 8.24 -13.18
N ALA A 110 7.81 7.66 -11.98
CA ALA A 110 8.17 6.25 -11.83
C ALA A 110 7.15 5.33 -12.53
N TRP A 111 5.85 5.61 -12.40
CA TRP A 111 4.79 4.85 -13.06
C TRP A 111 4.84 4.97 -14.58
N GLN A 112 5.10 6.17 -15.10
CA GLN A 112 5.26 6.38 -16.53
C GLN A 112 6.44 5.59 -17.10
N GLN A 113 7.59 5.62 -16.42
CA GLN A 113 8.77 4.82 -16.81
C GLN A 113 8.47 3.31 -16.77
N GLN A 114 7.72 2.88 -15.76
CA GLN A 114 7.37 1.48 -15.57
C GLN A 114 6.47 0.93 -16.69
N LEU A 115 5.58 1.76 -17.25
CA LEU A 115 4.67 1.38 -18.34
C LEU A 115 5.31 1.51 -19.73
N ALA A 116 6.40 2.24 -19.85
CA ALA A 116 7.09 2.47 -21.11
C ALA A 116 8.11 1.37 -21.47
N GLY A 117 8.41 0.45 -20.56
CA GLY A 117 9.31 -0.69 -20.76
C GLY A 117 8.58 -2.01 -20.60
#